data_AF-A0A172T8J2-F1
#
_entry.id   AF-A0A172T8J2-F1
#
_cell.length_a   1.000
_cell.length_b   1.000
_cell.length_c   1.000
_cell.angle_alpha   90.00
_cell.angle_beta   90.00
_cell.angle_gamma   90.00
#
_symmetry.space_group_name_H-M   'P 1'
#
loop_
_entity.id
_entity.type
_entity.pdbx_description
1 polymer ?
#
loop_
_entity_poly.entity_id
_entity_poly.type
_entity_poly.pdbx_seq_one_letter_code
_entity_poly.pdbx_strand_id
1 'polypeptide(L)'
;MNLTANTSDNVGVTKVEFYRGTEATPFETDTTAPYTAGFTVSSANNGTLNVTAKAYDAAGNQGQGGAQVLINVARTPTLYQGVWGWAVANTSGTVIANGVFILSEQVAEAGRTVAFGVYTNDSQTQTGFTLLGPIAAAGTLETGFTYDLSTTDSRIYLIARDTDGQLENFQGSATFFGEGTVFNRTTQEPSQAVRVVLVQVSAEVPTSQSAKIQAESAARNLAADAVKRQFANNRATTPNLAPASQSFSPLKSAALHLLNNR
;
A
#
# COMPACT_ATOMS: atom_id res chain seq x y z
N MET A 1 21.50 -8.44 1.63
CA MET A 1 21.53 -9.89 1.92
C MET A 1 22.58 -10.52 1.03
N ASN A 2 23.41 -11.40 1.58
CA ASN A 2 24.47 -12.08 0.83
C ASN A 2 24.20 -13.59 0.82
N LEU A 3 24.35 -14.20 -0.36
CA LEU A 3 24.24 -15.63 -0.61
C LEU A 3 25.62 -16.17 -0.96
N THR A 4 25.89 -17.40 -0.51
CA THR A 4 27.11 -18.13 -0.86
C THR A 4 26.69 -19.51 -1.36
N ALA A 5 27.24 -19.93 -2.50
CA ALA A 5 27.02 -21.25 -3.05
C ALA A 5 28.27 -22.10 -2.89
N ASN A 6 28.16 -23.17 -2.10
CA ASN A 6 29.20 -24.20 -2.01
C ASN A 6 28.95 -25.22 -3.12
N THR A 7 29.90 -25.35 -4.04
CA THR A 7 29.78 -26.20 -5.22
C THR A 7 30.97 -27.14 -5.34
N SER A 8 30.75 -28.34 -5.87
CA SER A 8 31.81 -29.32 -6.15
C SER A 8 31.57 -29.97 -7.51
N ASP A 9 32.61 -30.09 -8.30
CA ASP A 9 32.64 -30.85 -9.55
C ASP A 9 34.03 -31.46 -9.71
N ASN A 10 34.15 -32.59 -10.43
CA ASN A 10 35.43 -33.29 -10.60
C ASN A 10 36.34 -32.64 -11.68
N VAL A 11 35.80 -31.79 -12.54
CA VAL A 11 36.54 -31.03 -13.57
C VAL A 11 36.57 -29.55 -13.21
N GLY A 12 35.44 -28.99 -12.80
CA GLY A 12 35.34 -27.62 -12.32
C GLY A 12 34.01 -26.96 -12.69
N VAL A 13 33.52 -26.12 -11.78
CA VAL A 13 32.36 -25.27 -12.02
C VAL A 13 32.80 -24.01 -12.77
N THR A 14 32.10 -23.66 -13.84
CA THR A 14 32.41 -22.50 -14.68
C THR A 14 31.57 -21.27 -14.34
N LYS A 15 30.35 -21.47 -13.82
CA LYS A 15 29.49 -20.39 -13.33
C LYS A 15 28.43 -20.88 -12.35
N VAL A 16 27.94 -19.96 -11.53
CA VAL A 16 26.77 -20.13 -10.68
C VAL A 16 25.78 -19.00 -10.95
N GLU A 17 24.54 -19.37 -11.25
CA GLU A 17 23.43 -18.45 -11.46
C GLU A 17 22.53 -18.44 -10.22
N PHE A 18 22.22 -17.26 -9.71
CA PHE A 18 21.38 -17.07 -8.53
C PHE A 18 19.99 -16.54 -8.90
N TYR A 19 18.95 -17.11 -8.30
CA TYR A 19 17.55 -16.84 -8.59
C TYR A 19 16.76 -16.53 -7.31
N ARG A 20 15.71 -15.71 -7.44
CA ARG A 20 14.80 -15.33 -6.35
C ARG A 20 13.38 -15.76 -6.68
N GLY A 21 12.69 -16.33 -5.70
CA GLY A 21 11.30 -16.75 -5.84
C GLY A 21 11.12 -17.75 -6.97
N THR A 22 10.23 -17.41 -7.90
CA THR A 22 9.91 -18.21 -9.10
C THR A 22 10.39 -17.56 -10.40
N GLU A 23 11.30 -16.58 -10.31
CA GLU A 23 11.83 -15.88 -11.48
C GLU A 23 12.62 -16.84 -12.39
N ALA A 24 12.40 -16.73 -13.70
CA ALA A 24 13.07 -17.56 -14.70
C ALA A 24 14.45 -17.04 -15.09
N THR A 25 14.75 -15.77 -14.78
CA THR A 25 16.01 -15.10 -15.09
C THR A 25 16.83 -14.99 -13.80
N PRO A 26 18.15 -15.30 -13.81
CA PRO A 26 18.98 -15.09 -12.64
C PRO A 26 19.14 -13.59 -12.37
N PHE A 27 19.14 -13.21 -11.10
CA PHE A 27 19.41 -11.82 -10.71
C PHE A 27 20.91 -11.52 -10.65
N GLU A 28 21.74 -12.55 -10.52
CA GLU A 28 23.21 -12.46 -10.49
C GLU A 28 23.81 -13.75 -11.08
N THR A 29 24.95 -13.63 -11.76
CA THR A 29 25.74 -14.77 -12.25
C THR A 29 27.19 -14.57 -11.87
N ASP A 30 27.74 -15.49 -11.09
CA ASP A 30 29.13 -15.45 -10.65
C ASP A 30 29.94 -16.55 -11.35
N THR A 31 31.03 -16.17 -12.00
CA THR A 31 31.92 -17.08 -12.74
C THR A 31 33.20 -17.41 -11.98
N THR A 32 33.41 -16.84 -10.79
CA THR A 32 34.67 -16.98 -10.05
C THR A 32 34.44 -17.45 -8.63
N ALA A 33 35.09 -18.53 -8.23
CA ALA A 33 35.03 -18.99 -6.84
C ALA A 33 35.80 -18.02 -5.90
N PRO A 34 35.29 -17.70 -4.70
CA PRO A 34 34.06 -18.21 -4.09
C PRO A 34 32.78 -17.59 -4.67
N TYR A 35 31.81 -18.44 -5.06
CA TYR A 35 30.58 -18.00 -5.72
C TYR A 35 29.62 -17.32 -4.75
N THR A 36 29.37 -16.03 -4.97
CA THR A 36 28.54 -15.20 -4.10
C THR A 36 27.58 -14.34 -4.90
N ALA A 37 26.46 -13.98 -4.26
CA ALA A 37 25.53 -13.01 -4.82
C ALA A 37 24.95 -12.14 -3.70
N GLY A 38 24.77 -10.86 -4.00
CA GLY A 38 24.20 -9.89 -3.08
C GLY A 38 22.94 -9.27 -3.67
N PHE A 39 21.92 -9.07 -2.84
CA PHE A 39 20.83 -8.16 -3.18
C PHE A 39 20.29 -7.43 -1.95
N THR A 40 19.77 -6.23 -2.19
CA THR A 40 19.13 -5.42 -1.16
C THR A 40 17.74 -5.98 -0.87
N VAL A 41 17.40 -6.05 0.42
CA VAL A 41 16.06 -6.38 0.88
C VAL A 41 15.50 -5.18 1.64
N SER A 42 14.19 -4.96 1.50
CA SER A 42 13.44 -3.95 2.24
C SER A 42 12.28 -4.62 2.97
N SER A 43 11.52 -3.84 3.76
CA SER A 43 10.28 -4.33 4.36
C SER A 43 9.22 -4.76 3.33
N ALA A 44 9.33 -4.33 2.07
CA ALA A 44 8.47 -4.82 0.99
C ALA A 44 8.76 -6.29 0.63
N ASN A 45 9.95 -6.79 0.99
CA ASN A 45 10.35 -8.18 0.80
C ASN A 45 10.06 -9.06 2.03
N ASN A 46 9.40 -8.52 3.06
CA ASN A 46 9.08 -9.28 4.27
C ASN A 46 8.22 -10.50 3.94
N GLY A 47 8.52 -11.61 4.62
CA GLY A 47 7.92 -12.91 4.36
C GLY A 47 8.97 -13.92 3.93
N THR A 48 8.50 -15.05 3.42
CA THR A 48 9.34 -16.18 3.07
C THR A 48 9.81 -16.08 1.62
N LEU A 49 11.11 -15.98 1.40
CA LEU A 49 11.73 -15.96 0.07
C LEU A 49 12.51 -17.25 -0.18
N ASN A 50 12.17 -17.95 -1.26
CA ASN A 50 13.00 -19.05 -1.76
C ASN A 50 14.12 -18.48 -2.64
N VAL A 51 15.36 -18.89 -2.39
CA VAL A 51 16.51 -18.57 -3.23
C VAL A 51 17.09 -19.85 -3.80
N THR A 52 17.51 -19.80 -5.06
CA THR A 52 18.07 -20.96 -5.77
C THR A 52 19.42 -20.57 -6.37
N ALA A 53 20.38 -21.47 -6.31
CA ALA A 53 21.65 -21.38 -7.03
C ALA A 53 21.77 -22.57 -7.99
N LYS A 54 22.11 -22.30 -9.26
CA LYS A 54 22.38 -23.31 -10.28
C LYS A 54 23.83 -23.22 -10.70
N ALA A 55 24.60 -24.26 -10.43
CA ALA A 55 26.01 -24.37 -10.82
C ALA A 55 26.14 -25.12 -12.14
N TYR A 56 27.02 -24.64 -13.03
CA TYR A 56 27.24 -25.23 -14.34
C TYR A 56 28.71 -25.58 -14.54
N ASP A 57 28.99 -26.74 -15.13
CA ASP A 57 30.33 -27.12 -15.58
C ASP A 57 30.61 -26.62 -17.02
N ALA A 58 31.77 -26.96 -17.58
CA ALA A 58 32.14 -26.59 -18.95
C ALA A 58 31.36 -27.36 -20.04
N ALA A 59 30.78 -28.50 -19.69
CA ALA A 59 29.96 -29.33 -20.59
C ALA A 59 28.48 -28.90 -20.58
N GLY A 60 28.10 -27.97 -19.69
CA GLY A 60 26.72 -27.52 -19.51
C GLY A 60 25.91 -28.41 -18.58
N ASN A 61 26.51 -29.36 -17.86
CA ASN A 61 25.82 -30.09 -16.80
C ASN A 61 25.50 -29.14 -15.65
N GLN A 62 24.36 -29.36 -15.00
CA GLN A 62 23.84 -28.47 -13.98
C GLN A 62 23.62 -29.19 -12.65
N GLY A 63 24.19 -28.62 -11.57
CA GLY A 63 23.80 -28.89 -10.20
C GLY A 63 22.92 -27.76 -9.64
N GLN A 64 21.97 -28.08 -8.77
CA GLN A 64 21.08 -27.07 -8.15
C GLN A 64 21.02 -27.23 -6.64
N GLY A 65 21.08 -26.09 -5.94
CA GLY A 65 20.81 -25.99 -4.50
C GLY A 65 19.88 -24.82 -4.21
N GLY A 66 19.24 -24.82 -3.05
CA GLY A 66 18.36 -23.73 -2.65
C GLY A 66 18.17 -23.64 -1.16
N ALA A 67 17.73 -22.48 -0.70
CA ALA A 67 17.41 -22.22 0.69
C ALA A 67 16.13 -21.40 0.78
N GLN A 68 15.42 -21.55 1.89
CA GLN A 68 14.32 -20.68 2.25
C GLN A 68 14.82 -19.67 3.28
N VAL A 69 14.62 -18.39 3.00
CA VAL A 69 15.03 -17.29 3.87
C VAL A 69 13.80 -16.57 4.38
N LEU A 70 13.69 -16.42 5.69
CA LEU A 70 12.70 -15.55 6.30
C LEU A 70 13.25 -14.12 6.32
N ILE A 71 12.62 -13.24 5.55
CA ILE A 71 12.93 -11.80 5.57
C ILE A 71 12.01 -11.15 6.58
N ASN A 72 12.60 -10.57 7.62
CA ASN A 72 11.90 -9.79 8.63
C ASN A 72 12.65 -8.48 8.89
N VAL A 73 12.53 -7.55 7.93
CA VAL A 73 13.04 -6.20 8.08
C VAL A 73 12.01 -5.41 8.87
N ALA A 74 12.45 -4.83 9.99
CA ALA A 74 11.61 -3.93 10.78
C ALA A 74 11.08 -2.83 9.87
N ARG A 75 9.75 -2.72 9.76
CA ARG A 75 9.12 -1.53 9.21
C ARG A 75 9.36 -0.45 10.26
N THR A 76 10.03 0.65 9.88
CA THR A 76 9.92 1.86 10.69
C THR A 76 8.44 2.21 10.68
N PRO A 77 7.74 2.24 11.84
CA PRO A 77 6.34 2.59 11.88
C PRO A 77 6.18 3.97 11.23
N THR A 78 5.43 3.93 10.17
CA THR A 78 5.01 5.03 9.34
C THR A 78 3.68 5.49 9.93
N LEU A 79 3.44 6.80 10.08
CA LEU A 79 2.33 7.32 10.90
C LEU A 79 0.97 6.62 10.63
N TYR A 80 0.74 6.16 9.39
CA TYR A 80 -0.53 5.60 8.94
C TYR A 80 -0.46 4.18 8.33
N GLN A 81 0.65 3.43 8.45
CA GLN A 81 0.74 2.10 7.80
C GLN A 81 -0.30 1.09 8.33
N GLY A 82 -0.59 0.07 7.52
CA GLY A 82 -1.42 -1.06 7.91
C GLY A 82 -2.77 -1.10 7.22
N VAL A 83 -3.74 -1.75 7.85
CA VAL A 83 -5.06 -2.04 7.27
C VAL A 83 -6.09 -1.11 7.85
N TRP A 84 -6.85 -0.48 6.96
CA TRP A 84 -7.86 0.51 7.29
C TRP A 84 -9.17 0.17 6.61
N GLY A 85 -10.27 0.27 7.36
CA GLY A 85 -11.60 0.32 6.77
C GLY A 85 -11.94 1.76 6.41
N TRP A 86 -12.69 1.97 5.33
CA TRP A 86 -13.22 3.28 4.96
C TRP A 86 -14.71 3.20 4.71
N ALA A 87 -15.42 4.29 5.01
CA ALA A 87 -16.72 4.53 4.42
C ALA A 87 -17.00 6.00 4.18
N VAL A 88 -17.93 6.20 3.24
CA VAL A 88 -18.41 7.49 2.76
C VAL A 88 -19.91 7.49 2.91
N ALA A 89 -20.44 8.55 3.52
CA ALA A 89 -21.87 8.77 3.58
C ALA A 89 -22.26 10.11 2.96
N ASN A 90 -23.47 10.18 2.43
CA ASN A 90 -24.05 11.44 2.00
C ASN A 90 -24.40 12.34 3.20
N THR A 91 -24.85 13.56 2.91
CA THR A 91 -25.22 14.56 3.93
C THR A 91 -26.40 14.13 4.81
N SER A 92 -27.22 13.18 4.34
CA SER A 92 -28.32 12.58 5.11
C SER A 92 -27.87 11.43 6.02
N GLY A 93 -26.58 11.07 6.01
CA GLY A 93 -26.01 9.98 6.81
C GLY A 93 -26.18 8.59 6.21
N THR A 94 -26.65 8.47 4.96
CA THR A 94 -26.70 7.19 4.26
C THR A 94 -25.33 6.84 3.72
N VAL A 95 -24.80 5.68 4.10
CA VAL A 95 -23.56 5.13 3.53
C VAL A 95 -23.77 4.86 2.05
N ILE A 96 -22.93 5.47 1.21
CA ILE A 96 -23.00 5.35 -0.26
C ILE A 96 -21.84 4.53 -0.83
N ALA A 97 -20.75 4.40 -0.08
CA ALA A 97 -19.63 3.53 -0.43
C ALA A 97 -18.81 3.19 0.82
N ASN A 98 -18.22 2.00 0.83
CA ASN A 98 -17.31 1.55 1.87
C ASN A 98 -16.34 0.50 1.31
N GLY A 99 -15.31 0.17 2.08
CA GLY A 99 -14.37 -0.87 1.71
C GLY A 99 -13.15 -0.90 2.61
N VAL A 100 -12.03 -1.35 2.05
CA VAL A 100 -10.76 -1.48 2.76
C VAL A 100 -9.64 -0.87 1.93
N PHE A 101 -8.65 -0.33 2.61
CA PHE A 101 -7.36 -0.02 2.01
C PHE A 101 -6.20 -0.48 2.88
N ILE A 102 -5.08 -0.74 2.22
CA ILE A 102 -3.83 -1.15 2.88
C ILE A 102 -2.77 -0.13 2.51
N LEU A 103 -2.28 0.60 3.51
CA LEU A 103 -1.15 1.52 3.37
C LEU A 103 0.14 0.75 3.65
N SER A 104 0.94 0.55 2.60
CA SER A 104 2.16 -0.26 2.68
C SER A 104 3.44 0.55 2.51
N GLU A 105 3.34 1.77 2.01
CA GLU A 105 4.46 2.59 1.58
C GLU A 105 4.32 4.02 2.13
N GLN A 106 5.42 4.79 2.04
CA GLN A 106 5.42 6.23 2.27
C GLN A 106 6.12 6.92 1.12
N VAL A 107 5.68 8.14 0.86
CA VAL A 107 6.32 9.03 -0.11
C VAL A 107 6.63 10.35 0.56
N ALA A 108 7.88 10.79 0.43
CA ALA A 108 8.33 12.09 0.90
C ALA A 108 8.40 13.07 -0.28
N GLU A 109 7.67 14.17 -0.21
CA GLU A 109 7.67 15.21 -1.24
C GLU A 109 7.53 16.58 -0.61
N ALA A 110 8.38 17.54 -1.01
CA ALA A 110 8.35 18.93 -0.55
C ALA A 110 8.27 19.07 1.00
N GLY A 111 9.05 18.27 1.73
CA GLY A 111 9.12 18.32 3.19
C GLY A 111 7.94 17.67 3.92
N ARG A 112 7.04 16.99 3.20
CA ARG A 112 5.90 16.25 3.76
C ARG A 112 6.08 14.77 3.50
N THR A 113 5.52 13.94 4.38
CA THR A 113 5.49 12.49 4.20
C THR A 113 4.04 12.02 4.25
N VAL A 114 3.63 11.32 3.19
CA VAL A 114 2.28 10.75 3.05
C VAL A 114 2.39 9.24 2.96
N ALA A 115 1.43 8.53 3.56
CA ALA A 115 1.31 7.10 3.39
C ALA A 115 0.59 6.78 2.08
N PHE A 116 0.99 5.71 1.41
CA PHE A 116 0.46 5.28 0.12
C PHE A 116 0.04 3.81 0.16
N GLY A 117 -1.01 3.49 -0.59
CA GLY A 117 -1.58 2.16 -0.63
C GLY A 117 -2.58 1.93 -1.75
N VAL A 118 -3.22 0.77 -1.68
CA VAL A 118 -4.28 0.34 -2.60
C VAL A 118 -5.55 0.11 -1.80
N TYR A 119 -6.69 0.46 -2.39
CA TYR A 119 -8.00 0.22 -1.82
C TYR A 119 -8.87 -0.61 -2.74
N THR A 120 -9.86 -1.27 -2.16
CA THR A 120 -11.00 -1.84 -2.87
C THR A 120 -12.30 -1.48 -2.14
N ASN A 121 -13.39 -1.31 -2.88
CA ASN A 121 -14.71 -1.17 -2.29
C ASN A 121 -15.27 -2.53 -1.85
N ASP A 122 -16.32 -2.51 -1.04
CA ASP A 122 -16.94 -3.71 -0.46
C ASP A 122 -17.44 -4.69 -1.52
N SER A 123 -18.04 -4.17 -2.59
CA SER A 123 -18.49 -4.96 -3.74
C SER A 123 -17.34 -5.46 -4.63
N GLN A 124 -16.10 -5.05 -4.36
CA GLN A 124 -14.90 -5.38 -5.13
C GLN A 124 -15.00 -5.01 -6.62
N THR A 125 -15.84 -4.02 -6.94
CA THR A 125 -16.05 -3.51 -8.30
C THR A 125 -15.19 -2.29 -8.61
N GLN A 126 -14.59 -1.68 -7.59
CA GLN A 126 -13.69 -0.54 -7.72
C GLN A 126 -12.43 -0.77 -6.89
N THR A 127 -11.29 -0.53 -7.52
CA THR A 127 -9.96 -0.61 -6.90
C THR A 127 -9.14 0.56 -7.41
N GLY A 128 -8.31 1.16 -6.57
CA GLY A 128 -7.43 2.24 -6.98
C GLY A 128 -6.35 2.52 -5.94
N PHE A 129 -5.61 3.60 -6.15
CA PHE A 129 -4.63 4.08 -5.18
C PHE A 129 -5.30 4.93 -4.10
N THR A 130 -4.68 4.95 -2.93
CA THR A 130 -5.05 5.87 -1.86
C THR A 130 -3.83 6.48 -1.17
N LEU A 131 -4.02 7.70 -0.64
CA LEU A 131 -3.08 8.35 0.27
C LEU A 131 -3.73 8.67 1.61
N LEU A 132 -2.90 8.78 2.64
CA LEU A 132 -3.28 9.36 3.92
C LEU A 132 -2.12 10.19 4.50
N GLY A 133 -2.41 11.43 4.90
CA GLY A 133 -1.46 12.32 5.57
C GLY A 133 -1.55 13.79 5.12
N PRO A 134 -0.49 14.59 5.33
CA PRO A 134 -0.43 15.99 4.91
C PRO A 134 -0.22 16.14 3.38
N ILE A 135 -1.31 15.99 2.61
CA ILE A 135 -1.26 15.96 1.13
C ILE A 135 -1.15 17.36 0.54
N ALA A 136 -1.87 18.34 1.07
CA ALA A 136 -1.88 19.71 0.56
C ALA A 136 -0.89 20.61 1.31
N ALA A 137 -0.81 20.48 2.63
CA ALA A 137 0.02 21.33 3.48
C ALA A 137 0.53 20.57 4.72
N ALA A 138 1.58 21.07 5.37
CA ALA A 138 2.00 20.51 6.66
C ALA A 138 0.92 20.81 7.73
N GLY A 139 0.72 19.87 8.67
CA GLY A 139 -0.27 20.01 9.73
C GLY A 139 -1.72 19.75 9.30
N THR A 140 -1.96 19.34 8.05
CA THR A 140 -3.25 18.81 7.60
C THR A 140 -3.25 17.28 7.67
N LEU A 141 -4.44 16.71 7.79
CA LEU A 141 -4.66 15.28 7.62
C LEU A 141 -5.72 15.09 6.53
N GLU A 142 -5.32 14.50 5.42
CA GLU A 142 -6.10 14.39 4.21
C GLU A 142 -5.99 12.99 3.62
N THR A 143 -7.01 12.60 2.86
CA THR A 143 -7.00 11.37 2.08
C THR A 143 -7.50 11.63 0.67
N GLY A 144 -6.96 10.86 -0.28
CA GLY A 144 -7.36 10.90 -1.69
C GLY A 144 -7.43 9.48 -2.23
N PHE A 145 -8.44 9.21 -3.06
CA PHE A 145 -8.66 7.92 -3.71
C PHE A 145 -8.78 8.11 -5.22
N THR A 146 -8.21 7.20 -6.02
CA THR A 146 -8.37 7.18 -7.48
C THR A 146 -9.38 6.14 -7.93
N TYR A 147 -9.98 6.29 -9.12
CA TYR A 147 -10.94 5.32 -9.66
C TYR A 147 -10.32 3.99 -10.10
N ASP A 148 -9.02 4.00 -10.40
CA ASP A 148 -8.27 2.87 -10.92
C ASP A 148 -6.79 2.99 -10.56
N LEU A 149 -6.04 1.94 -10.90
CA LEU A 149 -4.60 1.85 -10.71
C LEU A 149 -3.81 2.45 -11.89
N SER A 150 -4.44 3.28 -12.73
CA SER A 150 -3.76 3.96 -13.82
C SER A 150 -2.82 5.03 -13.26
N THR A 151 -1.55 4.95 -13.63
CA THR A 151 -0.53 5.95 -13.27
C THR A 151 -0.33 7.01 -14.35
N THR A 152 -0.86 6.79 -15.55
CA THR A 152 -0.80 7.72 -16.67
C THR A 152 -2.03 8.63 -16.72
N ASP A 153 -3.20 8.09 -16.36
CA ASP A 153 -4.49 8.78 -16.26
C ASP A 153 -5.13 8.50 -14.88
N SER A 154 -4.48 9.00 -13.82
CA SER A 154 -4.96 8.84 -12.44
C SER A 154 -6.19 9.73 -12.20
N ARG A 155 -7.39 9.15 -12.32
CA ARG A 155 -8.65 9.85 -12.09
C ARG A 155 -9.06 9.83 -10.64
N ILE A 156 -9.41 10.99 -10.08
CA ILE A 156 -9.81 11.16 -8.70
C ILE A 156 -11.23 10.62 -8.51
N TYR A 157 -11.43 9.86 -7.44
CA TYR A 157 -12.72 9.37 -6.96
C TYR A 157 -13.20 10.15 -5.74
N LEU A 158 -12.36 10.27 -4.71
CA LEU A 158 -12.70 10.87 -3.43
C LEU A 158 -11.54 11.72 -2.93
N ILE A 159 -11.85 12.87 -2.37
CA ILE A 159 -10.94 13.66 -1.55
C ILE A 159 -11.65 13.94 -0.23
N ALA A 160 -10.95 13.80 0.88
CA ALA A 160 -11.46 14.23 2.17
C ALA A 160 -10.36 14.81 3.05
N ARG A 161 -10.77 15.71 3.94
CA ARG A 161 -9.91 16.31 4.95
C ARG A 161 -10.51 16.06 6.32
N ASP A 162 -9.64 15.73 7.26
CA ASP A 162 -10.01 15.58 8.65
C ASP A 162 -10.46 16.93 9.22
N THR A 163 -11.43 16.92 10.13
CA THR A 163 -12.07 18.13 10.64
C THR A 163 -11.12 18.99 11.46
N ASP A 164 -10.20 18.37 12.22
CA ASP A 164 -9.24 19.08 13.09
C ASP A 164 -7.77 18.77 12.74
N GLY A 165 -7.54 17.84 11.81
CA GLY A 165 -6.21 17.50 11.33
C GLY A 165 -5.50 16.47 12.21
N GLN A 166 -6.21 15.82 13.14
CA GLN A 166 -5.69 14.79 14.02
C GLN A 166 -6.49 13.48 13.85
N LEU A 167 -5.90 12.36 14.25
CA LEU A 167 -6.66 11.12 14.36
C LEU A 167 -7.32 11.03 15.73
N GLU A 168 -8.60 10.68 15.76
CA GLU A 168 -9.33 10.34 16.97
C GLU A 168 -9.19 8.86 17.33
N ASN A 169 -9.75 8.47 18.48
CA ASN A 169 -9.81 7.10 18.93
C ASN A 169 -11.25 6.59 18.96
N PHE A 170 -11.57 5.59 18.14
CA PHE A 170 -12.86 4.92 18.12
C PHE A 170 -12.68 3.45 18.51
N GLN A 171 -13.20 3.06 19.67
CA GLN A 171 -13.10 1.68 20.20
C GLN A 171 -11.66 1.14 20.27
N GLY A 172 -10.67 2.01 20.53
CA GLY A 172 -9.26 1.63 20.60
C GLY A 172 -8.53 1.66 19.26
N SER A 173 -9.22 2.04 18.18
CA SER A 173 -8.65 2.20 16.85
C SER A 173 -8.45 3.66 16.50
N ALA A 174 -7.28 3.96 15.91
CA ALA A 174 -7.03 5.27 15.31
C ALA A 174 -8.03 5.51 14.17
N THR A 175 -8.66 6.69 14.17
CA THR A 175 -9.79 7.01 13.31
C THR A 175 -9.63 8.39 12.73
N PHE A 176 -10.02 8.56 11.47
CA PHE A 176 -10.13 9.82 10.77
C PHE A 176 -11.61 10.17 10.68
N PHE A 177 -12.00 11.39 11.05
CA PHE A 177 -13.35 11.90 10.85
C PHE A 177 -13.34 13.20 10.05
N GLY A 178 -13.76 13.11 8.80
CA GLY A 178 -13.64 14.22 7.88
C GLY A 178 -14.86 14.50 7.01
N GLU A 179 -14.72 15.57 6.26
CA GLU A 179 -15.62 15.96 5.19
C GLU A 179 -14.87 15.88 3.85
N GLY A 180 -15.60 15.61 2.78
CA GLY A 180 -15.00 15.37 1.48
C GLY A 180 -15.96 15.53 0.32
N THR A 181 -15.44 15.20 -0.86
CA THR A 181 -16.14 15.31 -2.13
C THR A 181 -15.87 14.08 -2.97
N VAL A 182 -16.94 13.48 -3.50
CA VAL A 182 -16.87 12.46 -4.56
C VAL A 182 -16.87 13.16 -5.91
N PHE A 183 -16.00 12.71 -6.82
CA PHE A 183 -15.82 13.27 -8.14
C PHE A 183 -16.48 12.40 -9.20
N ASN A 184 -16.92 12.99 -10.31
CA ASN A 184 -17.43 12.21 -11.43
C ASN A 184 -16.26 11.55 -12.19
N ARG A 185 -16.37 10.25 -12.47
CA ARG A 185 -15.32 9.49 -13.18
C ARG A 185 -14.98 10.03 -14.57
N THR A 186 -15.97 10.54 -15.29
CA THR A 186 -15.82 10.96 -16.68
C THR A 186 -15.40 12.42 -16.76
N THR A 187 -16.12 13.32 -16.08
CA THR A 187 -15.85 14.76 -16.17
C THR A 187 -14.74 15.22 -15.24
N GLN A 188 -14.40 14.43 -14.21
CA GLN A 188 -13.48 14.82 -13.13
C GLN A 188 -13.91 16.07 -12.36
N GLU A 189 -15.20 16.44 -12.46
CA GLU A 189 -15.80 17.51 -11.68
C GLU A 189 -16.35 16.99 -10.34
N PRO A 190 -16.35 17.83 -9.28
CA PRO A 190 -17.07 17.56 -8.04
C PRO A 190 -18.52 17.14 -8.29
N SER A 191 -18.94 16.01 -7.72
CA SER A 191 -20.29 15.46 -7.92
C SER A 191 -21.15 15.43 -6.66
N GLN A 192 -20.55 15.21 -5.49
CA GLN A 192 -21.30 15.06 -4.24
C GLN A 192 -20.44 15.39 -3.02
N ALA A 193 -20.93 16.25 -2.13
CA ALA A 193 -20.35 16.45 -0.80
C ALA A 193 -20.70 15.28 0.12
N VAL A 194 -19.71 14.83 0.89
CA VAL A 194 -19.79 13.63 1.70
C VAL A 194 -19.09 13.81 3.04
N ARG A 195 -19.40 12.92 3.97
CA ARG A 195 -18.62 12.69 5.18
C ARG A 195 -17.84 11.39 5.03
N VAL A 196 -16.64 11.37 5.58
CA VAL A 196 -15.69 10.26 5.43
C VAL A 196 -15.18 9.81 6.78
N VAL A 197 -15.09 8.50 6.95
CA VAL A 197 -14.46 7.88 8.11
C VAL A 197 -13.45 6.86 7.63
N LEU A 198 -12.27 6.88 8.22
CA LEU A 198 -11.25 5.83 8.06
C LEU A 198 -10.95 5.27 9.44
N VAL A 199 -10.92 3.95 9.61
CA VAL A 199 -10.61 3.32 10.90
C VAL A 199 -9.50 2.30 10.73
N GLN A 200 -8.43 2.44 11.49
CA GLN A 200 -7.31 1.50 11.48
C GLN A 200 -7.66 0.24 12.28
N VAL A 201 -7.64 -0.91 11.61
CA VAL A 201 -7.83 -2.21 12.29
C VAL A 201 -6.52 -2.92 12.59
N SER A 202 -5.46 -2.54 11.89
CA SER A 202 -4.11 -3.06 12.11
C SER A 202 -3.11 -2.00 11.72
N ALA A 203 -2.13 -1.73 12.59
CA ALA A 203 -0.95 -0.94 12.23
C ALA A 203 0.07 -1.77 11.41
N GLU A 204 -0.13 -3.09 11.35
CA GLU A 204 0.70 -3.99 10.58
C GLU A 204 0.13 -4.23 9.19
N VAL A 205 1.01 -4.25 8.19
CA VAL A 205 0.68 -4.62 6.83
C VAL A 205 0.76 -6.13 6.71
N PRO A 206 -0.31 -6.81 6.26
CA PRO A 206 -0.35 -8.26 6.18
C PRO A 206 0.76 -8.83 5.29
N THR A 207 1.44 -9.87 5.76
CA THR A 207 2.52 -10.58 5.04
C THR A 207 2.08 -11.92 4.46
N SER A 208 0.85 -12.37 4.75
CA SER A 208 0.26 -13.59 4.21
C SER A 208 -1.16 -13.34 3.71
N GLN A 209 -1.60 -14.17 2.77
CA GLN A 209 -2.96 -14.07 2.21
C GLN A 209 -4.04 -14.30 3.28
N SER A 210 -3.80 -15.21 4.24
CA SER A 210 -4.72 -15.46 5.34
C SER A 210 -4.82 -14.26 6.29
N ALA A 211 -3.68 -13.65 6.67
CA ALA A 211 -3.67 -12.43 7.48
C ALA A 211 -4.36 -11.27 6.76
N LYS A 212 -4.16 -11.17 5.43
CA LYS A 212 -4.82 -10.15 4.60
C LYS A 212 -6.33 -10.31 4.63
N ILE A 213 -6.85 -11.51 4.34
CA ILE A 213 -8.30 -11.78 4.33
C ILE A 213 -8.93 -11.47 5.70
N GLN A 214 -8.29 -11.88 6.80
CA GLN A 214 -8.79 -11.62 8.15
C GLN A 214 -8.84 -10.12 8.47
N ALA A 215 -7.74 -9.41 8.21
CA ALA A 215 -7.65 -7.97 8.46
C ALA A 215 -8.65 -7.17 7.60
N GLU A 216 -8.82 -7.56 6.33
CA GLU A 216 -9.80 -6.92 5.44
C GLU A 216 -11.24 -7.14 5.92
N SER A 217 -11.59 -8.34 6.39
CA SER A 217 -12.92 -8.59 6.95
C SER A 217 -13.19 -7.77 8.21
N ALA A 218 -12.20 -7.62 9.09
CA ALA A 218 -12.30 -6.80 10.29
C ALA A 218 -12.45 -5.30 9.94
N ALA A 219 -11.66 -4.82 8.97
CA ALA A 219 -11.70 -3.45 8.46
C ALA A 219 -13.09 -3.05 7.96
N ARG A 220 -13.72 -3.88 7.12
CA ARG A 220 -15.05 -3.60 6.57
C ARG A 220 -16.09 -3.41 7.68
N ASN A 221 -16.12 -4.34 8.63
CA ASN A 221 -17.10 -4.31 9.72
C ASN A 221 -16.91 -3.09 10.62
N LEU A 222 -15.67 -2.81 11.02
CA LEU A 222 -15.38 -1.71 11.95
C LEU A 222 -15.66 -0.34 11.33
N ALA A 223 -15.30 -0.13 10.05
CA ALA A 223 -15.60 1.14 9.38
C ALA A 223 -17.10 1.36 9.21
N ALA A 224 -17.86 0.34 8.78
CA ALA A 224 -19.31 0.45 8.66
C ALA A 224 -19.99 0.81 10.00
N ASP A 225 -19.50 0.25 11.10
CA ASP A 225 -19.96 0.55 12.45
C ASP A 225 -19.59 1.96 12.91
N ALA A 226 -18.34 2.38 12.68
CA ALA A 226 -17.84 3.70 13.07
C ALA A 226 -18.61 4.82 12.40
N VAL A 227 -18.86 4.64 11.11
CA VAL A 227 -19.63 5.55 10.26
C VAL A 227 -21.03 5.68 10.85
N LYS A 228 -21.79 4.59 10.96
CA LYS A 228 -23.17 4.61 11.51
C LYS A 228 -23.26 5.30 12.87
N ARG A 229 -22.32 5.05 13.78
CA ARG A 229 -22.32 5.67 15.12
C ARG A 229 -21.96 7.15 15.09
N GLN A 230 -20.99 7.54 14.26
CA GLN A 230 -20.66 8.94 14.08
C GLN A 230 -21.86 9.73 13.54
N PHE A 231 -22.63 9.17 12.59
CA PHE A 231 -23.85 9.80 12.09
C PHE A 231 -24.99 9.84 13.10
N ALA A 232 -25.14 8.82 13.95
CA ALA A 232 -26.13 8.85 15.03
C ALA A 232 -25.87 10.00 16.02
N ASN A 233 -24.60 10.38 16.20
CA ASN A 233 -24.17 11.39 17.16
C ASN A 233 -24.04 12.82 16.57
N ASN A 234 -23.65 12.96 15.29
CA ASN A 234 -23.32 14.26 14.66
C ASN A 234 -24.36 14.76 13.65
N ARG A 235 -25.57 15.09 14.15
CA ARG A 235 -26.67 15.65 13.34
C ARG A 235 -26.46 17.08 12.82
N ALA A 236 -25.30 17.71 13.00
CA ALA A 236 -25.25 19.17 13.16
C ALA A 236 -24.39 20.01 12.20
N THR A 237 -23.62 19.46 11.25
CA THR A 237 -22.96 20.30 10.22
C THR A 237 -23.23 19.80 8.81
N THR A 238 -23.49 20.71 7.88
CA THR A 238 -23.65 20.39 6.47
C THR A 238 -22.26 20.38 5.84
N PRO A 239 -21.80 19.26 5.25
CA PRO A 239 -20.51 19.21 4.59
C PRO A 239 -20.41 20.25 3.48
N ASN A 240 -19.33 21.02 3.46
CA ASN A 240 -19.12 22.00 2.41
C ASN A 240 -18.70 21.29 1.12
N LEU A 241 -19.26 21.69 -0.03
CA LEU A 241 -18.73 21.31 -1.34
C LEU A 241 -17.39 22.02 -1.50
N ALA A 242 -16.31 21.46 -0.97
CA ALA A 242 -15.00 22.07 -1.10
C ALA A 242 -14.64 22.16 -2.59
N PRO A 243 -14.34 23.35 -3.13
CA PRO A 243 -13.78 23.47 -4.47
C PRO A 243 -12.29 23.15 -4.36
N ALA A 244 -11.94 21.87 -4.28
CA ALA A 244 -10.55 21.45 -4.28
C ALA A 244 -10.11 21.21 -5.74
N SER A 245 -9.86 22.29 -6.47
CA SER A 245 -8.94 22.31 -7.63
C SER A 245 -7.48 22.12 -7.18
N GLN A 246 -7.25 21.32 -6.15
CA GLN A 246 -5.94 21.06 -5.60
C GLN A 246 -5.25 20.05 -6.51
N SER A 247 -4.27 20.54 -7.28
CA SER A 247 -3.50 19.71 -8.19
C SER A 247 -2.81 18.58 -7.43
N PHE A 248 -3.26 17.35 -7.65
CA PHE A 248 -2.66 16.11 -7.16
C PHE A 248 -1.41 15.71 -7.93
N SER A 249 -0.69 16.68 -8.52
CA SER A 249 0.65 16.46 -9.07
C SER A 249 1.55 15.65 -8.14
N PRO A 250 1.54 15.86 -6.80
CA PRO A 250 2.32 15.04 -5.87
C PRO A 250 1.90 13.57 -5.84
N LEU A 251 0.60 13.29 -5.93
CA LEU A 251 0.04 11.93 -5.98
C LEU A 251 0.52 11.17 -7.23
N LYS A 252 0.51 11.87 -8.37
CA LYS A 252 0.98 11.35 -9.65
C LYS A 252 2.50 11.16 -9.65
N SER A 253 3.26 12.13 -9.12
CA SER A 253 4.71 12.03 -8.95
C SER A 253 5.11 10.89 -8.02
N ALA A 254 4.40 10.72 -6.90
CA ALA A 254 4.58 9.64 -5.94
C ALA A 254 4.39 8.25 -6.57
N ALA A 255 3.27 8.05 -7.27
CA ALA A 255 2.98 6.80 -7.97
C ALA A 255 4.03 6.51 -9.07
N LEU A 256 4.49 7.53 -9.79
CA LEU A 256 5.52 7.39 -10.83
C LEU A 256 6.91 7.06 -10.25
N HIS A 257 7.28 7.69 -9.13
CA HIS A 257 8.55 7.46 -8.45
C HIS A 257 8.67 6.03 -7.88
N LEU A 258 7.55 5.44 -7.45
CA LEU A 258 7.50 4.07 -6.93
C LEU A 258 7.57 3.02 -8.04
N LEU A 259 6.94 3.26 -9.20
CA LEU A 259 7.05 2.37 -10.36
C LEU A 259 8.48 2.27 -10.89
N ASN A 260 9.23 3.37 -10.88
CA ASN A 260 10.61 3.39 -11.36
C ASN A 260 11.61 2.72 -10.39
N ASN A 261 11.20 2.45 -9.16
CA ASN A 261 12.05 1.90 -8.08
C ASN A 261 11.63 0.49 -7.64
N ARG A 262 10.78 -0.19 -8.41
CA ARG A 262 10.43 -1.61 -8.25
C ARG A 262 11.06 -2.43 -9.37
#